data_AF-A0A662ZJN0-F1
#
_entry.id   AF-A0A662ZJN0-F1
#
_cell.length_a   1.000
_cell.length_b   1.000
_cell.length_c   1.000
_cell.angle_alpha   90.00
_cell.angle_beta   90.00
_cell.angle_gamma   90.00
#
_symmetry.space_group_name_H-M   'P 1'
#
loop_
_entity.id
_entity.type
_entity.pdbx_description
1 polymer ?
#
loop_
_entity_poly.entity_id
_entity_poly.type
_entity_poly.pdbx_seq_one_letter_code
_entity_poly.pdbx_strand_id
1 'polypeptide(L)' 'MNKIIYIGMDVHSSNFTLCSFEPGYGMTEDKIFGQVQFKEDLIKNTEKYINNLKSQRKDIDIVCGY' A
#
# COMPACT_ATOMS: atom_id res chain seq x y z
N MET A 1 -13.88 -2.60 14.82
CA MET A 1 -13.25 -3.47 13.81
C MET A 1 -12.33 -2.59 13.00
N ASN A 2 -11.06 -2.94 12.88
CA ASN A 2 -10.12 -2.14 12.07
C ASN A 2 -10.49 -2.26 10.60
N LYS A 3 -10.22 -1.20 9.81
CA LYS A 3 -10.40 -1.25 8.37
C LYS A 3 -9.23 -1.96 7.72
N ILE A 4 -9.50 -2.82 6.74
CA ILE A 4 -8.46 -3.47 5.96
C ILE A 4 -8.05 -2.54 4.82
N ILE A 5 -6.77 -2.23 4.74
CA ILE A 5 -6.17 -1.51 3.62
C ILE A 5 -5.23 -2.46 2.89
N TYR A 6 -5.41 -2.54 1.58
CA TYR A 6 -4.56 -3.35 0.73
C TYR A 6 -3.34 -2.53 0.31
N ILE A 7 -2.18 -3.17 0.24
CA ILE A 7 -1.02 -2.63 -0.47
C ILE A 7 -0.74 -3.54 -1.65
N GLY A 8 -0.95 -3.03 -2.86
CA GLY A 8 -0.51 -3.68 -4.09
C GLY A 8 0.93 -3.29 -4.41
N MET A 9 1.67 -4.23 -5.01
CA MET A 9 3.01 -4.00 -5.51
C MET A 9 3.07 -4.28 -7.00
N ASP A 10 3.49 -3.29 -7.78
CA ASP A 10 3.81 -3.45 -9.19
C ASP A 10 5.33 -3.51 -9.36
N VAL A 11 5.82 -4.58 -9.99
CA VAL A 11 7.25 -4.92 -10.10
C VAL A 11 7.70 -4.76 -11.54
N HIS A 12 8.63 -3.84 -11.77
CA HIS A 12 9.27 -3.65 -13.06
C HIS A 12 10.74 -4.10 -13.01
N SER A 13 11.38 -4.18 -14.18
CA SER A 13 12.76 -4.66 -14.31
C SER A 13 13.79 -3.89 -13.47
N SER A 14 13.52 -2.62 -13.12
CA SER A 14 14.46 -1.76 -12.38
C SER A 14 13.85 -0.97 -11.24
N ASN A 15 12.57 -1.20 -10.91
CA ASN A 15 11.88 -0.47 -9.84
C ASN A 15 10.66 -1.24 -9.33
N PHE A 16 10.17 -0.79 -8.17
CA PHE A 16 8.97 -1.27 -7.52
C PHE A 16 8.05 -0.08 -7.27
N THR A 17 6.76 -0.29 -7.43
CA THR A 17 5.73 0.67 -7.07
C THR A 17 4.82 0.06 -6.01
N LEU A 18 4.68 0.70 -4.86
CA LEU A 18 3.70 0.32 -3.84
C LEU A 18 2.51 1.28 -3.89
N CYS A 19 1.30 0.75 -3.82
CA CYS A 19 0.06 1.52 -3.79
C CYS A 19 -0.84 1.00 -2.66
N SER A 20 -1.25 1.88 -1.75
CA SER A 20 -2.22 1.55 -0.71
C SER A 20 -3.62 2.00 -1.10
N PHE A 21 -4.59 1.09 -1.01
CA PHE A 21 -5.96 1.36 -1.44
C PHE A 21 -7.00 0.54 -0.67
N GLU A 22 -8.23 1.05 -0.68
CA GLU A 22 -9.44 0.34 -0.26
C GLU A 22 -10.25 0.07 -1.55
N PRO A 23 -10.45 -1.19 -1.93
CA PRO A 23 -11.13 -1.53 -3.16
C PRO A 23 -12.61 -1.14 -3.09
N GLY A 24 -13.11 -0.51 -4.14
CA GLY A 24 -14.53 -0.19 -4.27
C GLY A 24 -15.38 -1.37 -4.76
N TYR A 25 -14.75 -2.51 -5.04
CA TYR A 25 -15.38 -3.76 -5.50
C TYR A 25 -16.32 -3.58 -6.71
N GLY A 26 -16.01 -2.63 -7.59
CA GLY A 26 -16.82 -2.31 -8.76
C GLY A 26 -18.13 -1.56 -8.45
N MET A 27 -18.41 -1.27 -7.17
CA MET A 27 -19.55 -0.46 -6.73
C MET A 27 -19.18 1.02 -6.63
N THR A 28 -17.93 1.29 -6.26
CA THR A 28 -17.33 2.63 -6.25
C THR A 28 -15.91 2.58 -6.83
N GLU A 29 -15.33 3.75 -7.08
CA GLU A 29 -13.90 3.84 -7.37
C GLU A 29 -13.07 3.38 -6.16
N ASP A 30 -11.88 2.86 -6.44
CA ASP A 30 -10.92 2.50 -5.40
C ASP A 30 -10.42 3.75 -4.70
N LYS A 31 -10.38 3.70 -3.37
CA LYS A 31 -9.86 4.81 -2.58
C LYS A 31 -8.37 4.65 -2.38
N ILE A 32 -7.59 5.47 -3.09
CA ILE A 32 -6.13 5.48 -3.00
C ILE A 32 -5.68 6.33 -1.81
N PHE A 33 -4.78 5.78 -0.98
CA PHE A 33 -4.20 6.48 0.18
C PHE A 33 -2.78 6.98 -0.07
N GLY A 34 -2.07 6.35 -1.00
CA GLY A 34 -0.76 6.82 -1.42
C GLY A 34 -0.09 5.86 -2.39
N GLN A 35 0.92 6.36 -3.09
CA GLN A 35 1.73 5.60 -4.01
C GLN A 35 3.18 6.04 -3.92
N VAL A 36 4.12 5.11 -4.00
CA VAL A 36 5.55 5.42 -4.07
C VAL A 36 6.24 4.48 -5.05
N GLN A 37 7.22 5.00 -5.79
CA GLN A 37 8.12 4.21 -6.62
C GLN A 37 9.55 4.32 -6.08
N PHE A 38 10.27 3.20 -6.03
CA PHE A 38 11.67 3.13 -5.61
C PHE A 38 12.44 2.03 -6.36
N LYS A 39 13.77 2.14 -6.42
CA LYS A 39 14.63 1.24 -7.21
C LYS A 39 15.40 0.21 -6.38
N GLU A 40 15.74 0.54 -5.15
CA GLU A 40 16.66 -0.25 -4.31
C GLU A 40 16.02 -0.58 -2.97
N ASP A 41 16.58 -1.56 -2.26
CA ASP A 41 16.21 -1.96 -0.89
C ASP A 41 14.69 -2.14 -0.69
N LEU A 42 14.14 -3.15 -1.34
CA LEU A 42 12.71 -3.47 -1.33
C LEU A 42 12.15 -3.59 0.09
N ILE A 43 12.87 -4.30 0.96
CA ILE A 43 12.40 -4.59 2.32
C ILE A 43 12.30 -3.28 3.12
N LYS A 44 13.39 -2.50 3.18
CA LYS A 44 13.42 -1.26 3.96
C LYS A 44 12.42 -0.23 3.46
N ASN A 45 12.28 -0.08 2.15
CA ASN A 45 11.33 0.87 1.58
C ASN A 45 9.87 0.44 1.81
N THR A 46 9.58 -0.86 1.75
CA THR A 46 8.26 -1.41 2.09
C THR A 46 7.93 -1.21 3.56
N GLU A 47 8.85 -1.53 4.48
CA GLU A 47 8.69 -1.30 5.91
C GLU A 47 8.44 0.18 6.23
N LYS A 48 9.24 1.08 5.62
CA LYS A 48 9.07 2.53 5.79
C LYS A 48 7.69 2.98 5.32
N TYR A 49 7.23 2.48 4.18
CA TYR A 49 5.91 2.81 3.64
C TYR A 49 4.77 2.34 4.57
N ILE A 50 4.84 1.09 5.05
CA ILE A 50 3.86 0.53 5.99
C ILE A 50 3.84 1.32 7.31
N ASN A 51 5.00 1.64 7.87
CA ASN A 51 5.11 2.38 9.13
C ASN A 51 4.57 3.81 9.00
N ASN A 52 4.80 4.47 7.86
CA ASN A 52 4.21 5.78 7.58
C ASN A 52 2.68 5.71 7.48
N LEU A 53 2.14 4.68 6.83
CA LEU A 53 0.69 4.51 6.73
C LEU A 53 0.04 4.26 8.11
N LYS A 54 0.66 3.42 8.94
CA LYS A 54 0.21 3.13 10.32
C LYS A 54 0.37 4.32 11.28
N SER A 55 1.33 5.21 11.04
CA SER A 55 1.48 6.42 11.87
C SER A 55 0.38 7.45 11.58
N GLN A 56 -0.10 7.49 10.34
CA GLN A 56 -1.20 8.35 9.90
C GLN A 56 -2.59 7.80 10.22
N ARG A 57 -2.74 6.46 10.21
CA ARG A 57 -3.98 5.79 10.62
C ARG A 57 -3.72 4.64 11.57
N LYS A 58 -4.29 4.74 12.77
CA LYS A 58 -4.15 3.74 13.84
C LYS A 58 -5.26 2.68 13.83
N ASP A 59 -6.31 2.91 13.06
CA ASP A 59 -7.53 2.09 12.96
C ASP A 59 -7.53 1.16 11.74
N ILE A 60 -6.34 0.81 11.23
CA ILE A 60 -6.17 -0.02 10.04
C ILE A 60 -5.36 -1.27 10.30
N ASP A 61 -5.77 -2.35 9.64
CA ASP A 61 -4.95 -3.53 9.39
C ASP A 61 -4.50 -3.49 7.93
N ILE A 62 -3.26 -3.91 7.66
CA ILE A 62 -2.67 -3.88 6.33
C ILE A 62 -2.55 -5.30 5.81
N VAL A 63 -3.06 -5.54 4.61
CA VAL A 63 -3.01 -6.83 3.90
C VAL A 63 -2.32 -6.63 2.56
N CYS A 64 -1.57 -7.64 2.12
CA CYS A 64 -0.99 -7.62 0.78
C CYS A 64 -2.11 -7.80 -0.27
N GLY A 65 -2.22 -6.86 -1.20
CA GLY A 65 -3.08 -7.02 -2.38
C GLY A 65 -2.34 -7.84 -3.42
N TYR A 66 -2.96 -8.95 -3.85
CA TYR A 66 -2.46 -9.79 -4.94
C TYR A 66 -2.97 -9.27 -6.28
#